data_AF-A0A2R8FBS4-F1
#
_entry.id   AF-A0A2R8FBS4-F1
#
_cell.length_a   1.000
_cell.length_b   1.000
_cell.length_c   1.000
_cell.angle_alpha   90.00
_cell.angle_beta   90.00
_cell.angle_gamma   90.00
#
_symmetry.space_group_name_H-M   'P 1'
#
loop_
_entity.id
_entity.type
_entity.pdbx_description
1 polymer ?
#
loop_
_entity_poly.entity_id
_entity_poly.type
_entity_poly.pdbx_seq_one_letter_code
_entity_poly.pdbx_strand_id
1 'polypeptide(L)'
;MEKLEFVASPPPSDDDLITFNKQGLIPGPEEEAVAFFLRSNAMIDLGPQNPPSFPAFLKEIFDVLPMHVEVLYSNEGLDAWEAGCTWILKNQVTIQIRKHLLKASRWLGIYSRDEVLAHEAVHAARMKFYEPIFEEVLAYRTSRWGWRRFFGPLFRSPGESYLFLFFTILGLGISLWYPIMGMLMMLALPGYFFLRLCIVQSYFYRAMKKIRKMLGIPPLWVMLRLTDREIKMFAREPIPVLENYARKRKLENVRWKQIYQSYFI
;
A
#
# COMPACT_ATOMS: atom_id res chain seq x y z
N MET A 1 -1.32 -25.80 41.35
CA MET A 1 -0.50 -24.86 40.57
C MET A 1 -0.25 -25.53 39.23
N GLU A 2 -1.20 -25.38 38.29
CA GLU A 2 -1.00 -25.83 36.92
C GLU A 2 0.10 -24.98 36.30
N LYS A 3 1.16 -25.64 35.81
CA LYS A 3 2.16 -25.00 34.97
C LYS A 3 1.45 -24.58 33.69
N LEU A 4 1.21 -23.28 33.52
CA LEU A 4 0.97 -22.68 32.21
C LEU A 4 2.23 -22.89 31.38
N GLU A 5 2.31 -24.03 30.69
CA GLU A 5 3.24 -24.22 29.60
C GLU A 5 2.86 -23.23 28.51
N PHE A 6 3.58 -22.10 28.47
CA PHE A 6 3.66 -21.28 27.27
C PHE A 6 4.29 -22.17 26.19
N VAL A 7 3.45 -22.90 25.45
CA VAL A 7 3.85 -23.53 24.19
C VAL A 7 4.12 -22.39 23.23
N ALA A 8 5.34 -21.83 23.31
CA ALA A 8 5.84 -20.95 22.29
C ALA A 8 5.87 -21.79 21.01
N SER A 9 4.97 -21.48 20.07
CA SER A 9 5.01 -22.09 18.75
C SER A 9 6.43 -21.94 18.20
N PRO A 10 7.00 -22.98 17.56
CA PRO A 10 8.33 -22.89 16.99
C PRO A 10 8.41 -21.68 16.04
N PRO A 11 9.58 -21.02 15.94
CA PRO A 11 9.74 -19.91 15.01
C PRO A 11 9.40 -20.39 13.59
N PRO A 12 8.78 -19.54 12.76
CA PRO A 12 8.32 -19.93 11.44
C PRO A 12 9.49 -20.45 10.59
N SER A 13 9.22 -21.52 9.86
CA SER A 13 10.18 -22.04 8.88
C SER A 13 10.36 -21.02 7.74
N ASP A 14 11.44 -21.18 6.98
CA ASP A 14 11.69 -20.32 5.82
C ASP A 14 10.61 -20.50 4.75
N ASP A 15 10.06 -21.71 4.62
CA ASP A 15 8.96 -22.04 3.71
C ASP A 15 7.64 -21.36 4.14
N ASP A 16 7.38 -21.26 5.44
CA ASP A 16 6.22 -20.51 5.97
C ASP A 16 6.32 -19.03 5.61
N LEU A 17 7.51 -18.43 5.77
CA LEU A 17 7.73 -17.02 5.45
C LEU A 17 7.46 -16.72 3.98
N ILE A 18 7.94 -17.57 3.07
CA ILE A 18 7.68 -17.45 1.62
C ILE A 18 6.17 -17.60 1.35
N THR A 19 5.50 -18.53 2.03
CA THR A 19 4.07 -18.78 1.85
C THR A 19 3.23 -17.58 2.31
N PHE A 20 3.50 -17.05 3.51
CA PHE A 20 2.87 -15.82 4.00
C PHE A 20 3.14 -14.63 3.08
N ASN A 21 4.35 -14.52 2.54
CA ASN A 21 4.70 -13.46 1.59
C ASN A 21 3.80 -13.49 0.34
N LYS A 22 3.57 -14.67 -0.26
CA LYS A 22 2.69 -14.82 -1.43
C LYS A 22 1.21 -14.57 -1.09
N GLN A 23 0.81 -14.76 0.16
CA GLN A 23 -0.53 -14.45 0.64
C GLN A 23 -0.70 -12.96 1.00
N GLY A 24 0.32 -12.12 0.86
CA GLY A 24 0.26 -10.70 1.23
C GLY A 24 0.34 -10.45 2.75
N LEU A 25 0.71 -11.46 3.53
CA LEU A 25 0.99 -11.34 4.96
C LEU A 25 2.44 -10.88 5.13
N ILE A 26 2.61 -9.56 5.20
CA ILE A 26 3.92 -8.91 5.33
C ILE A 26 4.12 -8.51 6.80
N PRO A 27 5.28 -8.83 7.42
CA PRO A 27 5.59 -8.36 8.76
C PRO A 27 5.77 -6.85 8.78
N GLY A 28 5.38 -6.21 9.88
CA GLY A 28 5.63 -4.79 10.10
C GLY A 28 7.12 -4.45 10.18
N PRO A 29 7.51 -3.17 9.99
CA PRO A 29 8.91 -2.74 10.09
C PRO A 29 9.57 -3.07 11.42
N GLU A 30 8.79 -3.00 12.51
CA GLU A 30 9.23 -3.22 13.90
C GLU A 30 8.51 -4.43 14.53
N GLU A 31 7.87 -5.29 13.72
CA GLU A 31 7.12 -6.42 14.24
C GLU A 31 8.05 -7.60 14.55
N GLU A 32 7.95 -8.11 15.77
CA GLU A 32 8.66 -9.31 16.21
C GLU A 32 8.15 -10.57 15.50
N ALA A 33 9.03 -11.56 15.29
CA ALA A 33 8.71 -12.76 14.55
C ALA A 33 7.52 -13.55 15.14
N VAL A 34 7.47 -13.68 16.47
CA VAL A 34 6.38 -14.37 17.16
C VAL A 34 5.05 -13.61 17.01
N ALA A 35 5.08 -12.28 17.13
CA ALA A 35 3.90 -11.44 16.98
C ALA A 35 3.34 -11.49 15.55
N PHE A 36 4.24 -11.43 14.55
CA PHE A 36 3.89 -11.61 13.14
C PHE A 36 3.21 -12.96 12.90
N PHE A 37 3.77 -14.05 13.44
CA PHE A 37 3.22 -15.39 13.23
C PHE A 37 1.83 -15.55 13.85
N LEU A 38 1.66 -15.15 15.12
CA LEU A 38 0.37 -15.19 15.80
C LEU A 38 -0.69 -14.38 15.04
N ARG A 39 -0.33 -13.18 14.57
CA ARG A 39 -1.23 -12.36 13.76
C ARG A 39 -1.58 -13.04 12.44
N SER A 40 -0.59 -13.57 11.74
CA SER A 40 -0.77 -14.16 10.41
C SER A 40 -1.70 -15.38 10.47
N ASN A 41 -1.50 -16.27 11.43
CA ASN A 41 -2.37 -17.42 11.63
C ASN A 41 -3.78 -16.98 12.04
N ALA A 42 -3.91 -16.04 12.99
CA ALA A 42 -5.22 -15.53 13.38
C ALA A 42 -5.98 -14.89 12.20
N MET A 43 -5.30 -14.21 11.29
CA MET A 43 -5.92 -13.64 10.08
C MET A 43 -6.36 -14.72 9.09
N ILE A 44 -5.60 -15.82 8.96
CA ILE A 44 -5.98 -16.95 8.11
C ILE A 44 -7.17 -17.71 8.71
N ASP A 45 -7.12 -17.99 10.01
CA ASP A 45 -8.15 -18.74 10.74
C ASP A 45 -9.49 -18.00 10.78
N LEU A 46 -9.44 -16.67 10.91
CA LEU A 46 -10.62 -15.79 10.88
C LEU A 46 -10.99 -15.32 9.48
N GLY A 47 -10.26 -15.78 8.45
CA GLY A 47 -10.52 -15.42 7.07
C GLY A 47 -11.91 -15.86 6.59
N PRO A 48 -12.40 -15.30 5.48
CA PRO A 48 -13.70 -15.64 4.94
C PRO A 48 -13.74 -17.11 4.46
N GLN A 49 -14.81 -17.83 4.80
CA GLN A 49 -15.03 -19.22 4.33
C GLN A 49 -15.07 -19.33 2.80
N ASN A 50 -15.56 -18.27 2.14
CA ASN A 50 -15.57 -18.12 0.69
C ASN A 50 -14.67 -16.93 0.32
N PRO A 51 -13.38 -17.18 0.04
CA PRO A 51 -12.44 -16.11 -0.29
C PRO A 51 -12.90 -15.26 -1.47
N PRO A 52 -12.77 -13.93 -1.40
CA PRO A 52 -13.13 -13.06 -2.51
C PRO A 52 -12.17 -13.27 -3.69
N SER A 53 -12.70 -13.10 -4.90
CA SER A 53 -11.91 -13.21 -6.13
C SER A 53 -11.12 -11.92 -6.35
N PHE A 54 -9.86 -11.91 -5.90
CA PHE A 54 -8.93 -10.83 -6.19
C PHE A 54 -8.46 -10.87 -7.65
N PRO A 55 -8.16 -9.72 -8.27
CA PRO A 55 -7.71 -9.69 -9.65
C PRO A 55 -6.36 -10.40 -9.82
N ALA A 56 -6.28 -11.33 -10.78
CA ALA A 56 -5.07 -12.14 -11.01
C ALA A 56 -3.81 -11.31 -11.29
N PHE A 57 -3.95 -10.13 -11.91
CA PHE A 57 -2.81 -9.24 -12.18
C PHE A 57 -2.13 -8.73 -10.91
N LEU A 58 -2.77 -8.80 -9.74
CA LEU A 58 -2.14 -8.41 -8.46
C LEU A 58 -0.93 -9.31 -8.18
N LYS A 59 -1.04 -10.61 -8.48
CA LYS A 59 0.06 -11.57 -8.38
C LYS A 59 1.18 -11.22 -9.37
N GLU A 60 0.86 -10.76 -10.57
CA GLU A 60 1.88 -10.36 -11.55
C GLU A 60 2.63 -9.09 -11.13
N ILE A 61 1.91 -8.08 -10.64
CA ILE A 61 2.47 -6.77 -10.29
C ILE A 61 3.23 -6.83 -8.97
N PHE A 62 2.69 -7.50 -7.96
CA PHE A 62 3.17 -7.45 -6.58
C PHE A 62 3.53 -8.80 -5.99
N ASP A 63 3.27 -9.90 -6.68
CA ASP A 63 3.57 -11.25 -6.19
C ASP A 63 2.88 -11.54 -4.85
N VAL A 64 1.63 -11.07 -4.73
CA VAL A 64 0.74 -11.31 -3.59
C VAL A 64 -0.68 -11.64 -4.06
N LEU A 65 -1.38 -12.45 -3.28
CA LEU A 65 -2.80 -12.74 -3.43
C LEU A 65 -3.46 -12.89 -2.03
N PRO A 66 -4.09 -11.83 -1.49
CA PRO A 66 -4.56 -11.78 -0.11
C PRO A 66 -5.93 -12.42 0.10
N MET A 67 -6.02 -13.73 -0.13
CA MET A 67 -7.28 -14.49 -0.05
C MET A 67 -7.91 -14.51 1.37
N HIS A 68 -7.14 -14.17 2.41
CA HIS A 68 -7.60 -14.12 3.79
C HIS A 68 -8.35 -12.81 4.14
N VAL A 69 -8.35 -11.81 3.25
CA VAL A 69 -8.97 -10.50 3.49
C VAL A 69 -10.45 -10.53 3.12
N GLU A 70 -11.30 -10.05 4.03
CA GLU A 70 -12.74 -9.91 3.78
C GLU A 70 -13.03 -8.70 2.88
N VAL A 71 -14.00 -8.84 1.97
CA VAL A 71 -14.48 -7.75 1.10
C VAL A 71 -15.97 -7.51 1.34
N LEU A 72 -16.31 -6.31 1.79
CA LEU A 72 -17.68 -5.87 2.07
C LEU A 72 -18.17 -4.86 1.03
N TYR A 73 -19.44 -4.95 0.65
CA TYR A 73 -20.06 -4.01 -0.29
C TYR A 73 -21.04 -3.09 0.43
N SER A 74 -20.58 -1.91 0.85
CA SER A 74 -21.39 -0.92 1.56
C SER A 74 -21.00 0.51 1.17
N ASN A 75 -21.95 1.44 1.28
CA ASN A 75 -21.70 2.87 1.10
C ASN A 75 -21.54 3.60 2.44
N GLU A 76 -21.79 2.93 3.56
CA GLU A 76 -21.73 3.52 4.90
C GLU A 76 -20.31 4.02 5.20
N GLY A 77 -20.19 5.26 5.67
CA GLY A 77 -18.90 5.87 6.00
C GLY A 77 -18.01 6.29 4.81
N LEU A 78 -18.40 6.00 3.55
CA LEU A 78 -17.63 6.39 2.36
C LEU A 78 -18.09 7.72 1.78
N ASP A 79 -17.18 8.67 1.66
CA ASP A 79 -17.42 9.97 1.03
C ASP A 79 -17.77 9.81 -0.46
N ALA A 80 -18.58 10.72 -1.00
CA ALA A 80 -19.15 10.60 -2.35
C ALA A 80 -18.14 10.34 -3.48
N TRP A 81 -16.86 10.67 -3.30
CA TRP A 81 -15.76 10.46 -4.25
C TRP A 81 -14.83 9.27 -3.91
N GLU A 82 -15.11 8.50 -2.87
CA GLU A 82 -14.35 7.31 -2.50
C GLU A 82 -14.97 6.06 -3.11
N ALA A 83 -14.20 5.26 -3.85
CA ALA A 83 -14.70 4.02 -4.46
C ALA A 83 -14.66 2.82 -3.50
N GLY A 84 -13.75 2.87 -2.54
CA GLY A 84 -13.49 1.86 -1.52
C GLY A 84 -12.59 2.43 -0.43
N CYS A 85 -12.39 1.63 0.62
CA CYS A 85 -11.53 1.94 1.75
C CYS A 85 -11.07 0.63 2.39
N THR A 86 -9.90 0.66 3.03
CA THR A 86 -9.36 -0.45 3.81
C THR A 86 -9.44 -0.14 5.29
N TRP A 87 -10.18 -0.97 6.04
CA TRP A 87 -10.33 -0.84 7.48
C TRP A 87 -9.36 -1.75 8.21
N ILE A 88 -8.60 -1.19 9.14
CA ILE A 88 -7.65 -1.93 9.97
C ILE A 88 -8.06 -1.78 11.43
N LEU A 89 -8.58 -2.86 12.03
CA LEU A 89 -9.02 -2.87 13.43
C LEU A 89 -8.47 -4.09 14.15
N LYS A 90 -7.75 -3.89 15.26
CA LYS A 90 -7.23 -4.97 16.12
C LYS A 90 -6.52 -6.10 15.34
N ASN A 91 -5.66 -5.74 14.38
CA ASN A 91 -4.93 -6.67 13.51
C ASN A 91 -5.79 -7.48 12.51
N GLN A 92 -7.04 -7.09 12.30
CA GLN A 92 -7.87 -7.56 11.21
C GLN A 92 -7.96 -6.49 10.13
N VAL A 93 -8.16 -6.96 8.90
CA VAL A 93 -8.28 -6.11 7.73
C VAL A 93 -9.55 -6.47 6.96
N THR A 94 -10.34 -5.46 6.66
CA THR A 94 -11.53 -5.59 5.84
C THR A 94 -11.49 -4.53 4.75
N ILE A 95 -11.68 -4.94 3.50
CA ILE A 95 -11.80 -4.03 2.37
C ILE A 95 -13.28 -3.72 2.17
N GLN A 96 -13.64 -2.44 2.26
CA GLN A 96 -14.97 -1.96 1.89
C GLN A 96 -14.95 -1.40 0.48
N ILE A 97 -15.90 -1.81 -0.35
CA ILE A 97 -16.12 -1.28 -1.70
C ILE A 97 -17.54 -0.74 -1.78
N ARG A 98 -17.77 0.32 -2.57
CA ARG A 98 -19.12 0.84 -2.80
C ARG A 98 -20.10 -0.22 -3.26
N LYS A 99 -21.31 -0.21 -2.68
CA LYS A 99 -22.40 -1.16 -2.98
C LYS A 99 -22.75 -1.26 -4.46
N HIS A 100 -22.60 -0.17 -5.21
CA HIS A 100 -22.85 -0.13 -6.66
C HIS A 100 -21.96 -1.14 -7.43
N LEU A 101 -20.70 -1.30 -7.02
CA LEU A 101 -19.72 -2.19 -7.65
C LEU A 101 -20.01 -3.68 -7.42
N LEU A 102 -21.02 -4.02 -6.61
CA LEU A 102 -21.50 -5.40 -6.50
C LEU A 102 -22.10 -5.88 -7.83
N LYS A 103 -22.88 -5.02 -8.49
CA LYS A 103 -23.58 -5.32 -9.75
C LYS A 103 -22.92 -4.68 -10.96
N ALA A 104 -22.33 -3.49 -10.79
CA ALA A 104 -21.68 -2.77 -11.87
C ALA A 104 -20.19 -3.11 -11.94
N SER A 105 -19.64 -3.13 -13.15
CA SER A 105 -18.21 -3.33 -13.36
C SER A 105 -17.38 -2.07 -13.10
N ARG A 106 -18.02 -0.89 -13.03
CA ARG A 106 -17.34 0.40 -12.90
C ARG A 106 -18.09 1.37 -11.98
N TRP A 107 -17.34 2.25 -11.33
CA TRP A 107 -17.83 3.36 -10.55
C TRP A 107 -17.44 4.69 -11.24
N LEU A 108 -18.40 5.63 -11.31
CA LEU A 108 -18.34 6.86 -12.13
C LEU A 108 -17.98 6.63 -13.61
N GLY A 109 -18.15 5.41 -14.13
CA GLY A 109 -17.78 5.02 -15.49
C GLY A 109 -16.27 4.88 -15.76
N ILE A 110 -15.41 5.26 -14.80
CA ILE A 110 -13.96 5.43 -15.00
C ILE A 110 -13.13 4.39 -14.21
N TYR A 111 -13.59 4.01 -13.02
CA TYR A 111 -12.88 3.11 -12.09
C TYR A 111 -13.48 1.72 -12.14
N SER A 112 -12.73 0.71 -12.59
CA SER A 112 -13.25 -0.67 -12.57
C SER A 112 -13.21 -1.26 -11.16
N ARG A 113 -14.16 -2.16 -10.86
CA ARG A 113 -14.17 -2.90 -9.59
C ARG A 113 -12.82 -3.53 -9.27
N ASP A 114 -12.22 -4.18 -10.27
CA ASP A 114 -10.93 -4.85 -10.11
C ASP A 114 -9.78 -3.86 -9.82
N GLU A 115 -9.84 -2.65 -10.34
CA GLU A 115 -8.82 -1.61 -10.07
C GLU A 115 -8.96 -1.10 -8.63
N VAL A 116 -10.20 -0.85 -8.18
CA VAL A 116 -10.48 -0.44 -6.80
C VAL A 116 -10.09 -1.54 -5.82
N LEU A 117 -10.50 -2.79 -6.08
CA LEU A 117 -10.17 -3.92 -5.22
C LEU A 117 -8.66 -4.17 -5.14
N ALA A 118 -7.94 -4.07 -6.26
CA ALA A 118 -6.48 -4.20 -6.25
C ALA A 118 -5.79 -3.05 -5.51
N HIS A 119 -6.32 -1.82 -5.63
CA HIS A 119 -5.82 -0.66 -4.89
C HIS A 119 -5.95 -0.88 -3.38
N GLU A 120 -7.14 -1.23 -2.89
CA GLU A 120 -7.38 -1.52 -1.47
C GLU A 120 -6.57 -2.74 -0.97
N ALA A 121 -6.38 -3.75 -1.83
CA ALA A 121 -5.54 -4.91 -1.49
C ALA A 121 -4.08 -4.53 -1.17
N VAL A 122 -3.56 -3.46 -1.78
CA VAL A 122 -2.20 -2.97 -1.48
C VAL A 122 -2.14 -2.39 -0.08
N HIS A 123 -3.14 -1.59 0.32
CA HIS A 123 -3.27 -1.05 1.67
C HIS A 123 -3.43 -2.18 2.69
N ALA A 124 -4.24 -3.18 2.36
CA ALA A 124 -4.44 -4.36 3.19
C ALA A 124 -3.14 -5.14 3.45
N ALA A 125 -2.37 -5.42 2.38
CA ALA A 125 -1.06 -6.07 2.51
C ALA A 125 -0.06 -5.23 3.33
N ARG A 126 -0.21 -3.90 3.31
CA ARG A 126 0.62 -2.94 4.04
C ARG A 126 0.02 -2.49 5.38
N MET A 127 -0.93 -3.23 5.96
CA MET A 127 -1.62 -2.83 7.21
C MET A 127 -0.72 -2.49 8.42
N LYS A 128 0.55 -2.93 8.42
CA LYS A 128 1.54 -2.66 9.48
C LYS A 128 2.52 -1.53 9.14
N PHE A 129 2.35 -0.86 8.00
CA PHE A 129 3.17 0.26 7.58
C PHE A 129 2.42 1.56 7.88
N TYR A 130 2.89 2.32 8.88
CA TYR A 130 2.31 3.61 9.25
C TYR A 130 3.05 4.75 8.53
N GLU A 131 3.07 4.71 7.20
CA GLU A 131 3.98 5.52 6.37
C GLU A 131 3.30 6.03 5.08
N PRO A 132 2.90 7.32 5.02
CA PRO A 132 1.99 7.80 3.97
C PRO A 132 2.68 8.27 2.67
N ILE A 133 4.02 8.25 2.56
CA ILE A 133 4.68 8.93 1.41
C ILE A 133 4.51 8.15 0.11
N PHE A 134 4.71 6.83 0.14
CA PHE A 134 4.64 5.97 -1.04
C PHE A 134 3.46 4.98 -1.05
N GLU A 135 2.66 4.94 0.01
CA GLU A 135 1.50 4.04 0.14
C GLU A 135 0.52 4.20 -1.04
N GLU A 136 0.02 5.41 -1.26
CA GLU A 136 -0.82 5.73 -2.42
C GLU A 136 -0.10 5.48 -3.76
N VAL A 137 1.20 5.77 -3.83
CA VAL A 137 2.00 5.53 -5.05
C VAL A 137 2.03 4.06 -5.41
N LEU A 138 2.14 3.17 -4.42
CA LEU A 138 2.07 1.72 -4.62
C LEU A 138 0.65 1.32 -5.03
N ALA A 139 -0.37 1.75 -4.29
CA ALA A 139 -1.76 1.38 -4.54
C ALA A 139 -2.20 1.77 -5.96
N TYR A 140 -1.85 2.98 -6.43
CA TYR A 140 -2.15 3.42 -7.78
C TYR A 140 -1.37 2.69 -8.88
N ARG A 141 -0.30 1.93 -8.61
CA ARG A 141 0.37 1.10 -9.64
C ARG A 141 -0.51 0.00 -10.21
N THR A 142 -1.57 -0.37 -9.50
CA THR A 142 -2.60 -1.31 -9.96
C THR A 142 -3.45 -0.75 -11.11
N SER A 143 -3.43 0.58 -11.31
CA SER A 143 -4.18 1.22 -12.39
C SER A 143 -3.61 0.88 -13.77
N ARG A 144 -4.52 0.60 -14.72
CA ARG A 144 -4.16 0.40 -16.14
C ARG A 144 -3.69 1.69 -16.82
N TRP A 145 -4.04 2.86 -16.28
CA TRP A 145 -3.83 4.13 -16.96
C TRP A 145 -2.61 4.86 -16.41
N GLY A 146 -1.68 5.22 -17.30
CA GLY A 146 -0.42 5.89 -16.93
C GLY A 146 -0.62 7.18 -16.15
N TRP A 147 -1.59 8.01 -16.55
CA TRP A 147 -1.89 9.26 -15.86
C TRP A 147 -2.45 9.04 -14.46
N ARG A 148 -3.25 7.99 -14.22
CA ARG A 148 -3.72 7.62 -12.86
C ARG A 148 -2.57 7.13 -12.00
N ARG A 149 -1.67 6.32 -12.55
CA ARG A 149 -0.44 5.90 -11.85
C ARG A 149 0.45 7.08 -11.43
N PHE A 150 0.38 8.19 -12.17
CA PHE A 150 1.16 9.39 -11.89
C PHE A 150 0.42 10.33 -10.93
N PHE A 151 -0.81 10.75 -11.28
CA PHE A 151 -1.60 11.77 -10.59
C PHE A 151 -2.51 11.26 -9.48
N GLY A 152 -2.83 9.97 -9.45
CA GLY A 152 -3.66 9.39 -8.38
C GLY A 152 -3.13 9.70 -6.98
N PRO A 153 -1.83 9.49 -6.70
CA PRO A 153 -1.20 9.76 -5.40
C PRO A 153 -1.02 11.26 -5.06
N LEU A 154 -1.79 12.16 -5.69
CA LEU A 154 -1.67 13.61 -5.45
C LEU A 154 -1.95 13.95 -3.98
N PHE A 155 -3.00 13.35 -3.42
CA PHE A 155 -3.36 13.44 -2.01
C PHE A 155 -2.88 12.20 -1.26
N ARG A 156 -2.36 12.38 -0.05
CA ARG A 156 -1.89 11.30 0.83
C ARG A 156 -2.85 10.98 1.97
N SER A 157 -3.83 11.86 2.21
CA SER A 157 -4.85 11.67 3.23
C SER A 157 -6.12 12.41 2.84
N PRO A 158 -7.28 12.02 3.38
CA PRO A 158 -8.53 12.75 3.20
C PRO A 158 -8.43 14.22 3.66
N GLY A 159 -7.63 14.50 4.70
CA GLY A 159 -7.39 15.86 5.16
C GLY A 159 -6.82 16.79 4.09
N GLU A 160 -5.96 16.26 3.21
CA GLU A 160 -5.37 17.05 2.11
C GLU A 160 -6.38 17.36 1.00
N SER A 161 -7.33 16.47 0.73
CA SER A 161 -8.38 16.71 -0.27
C SER A 161 -9.40 17.73 0.24
N TYR A 162 -9.76 17.71 1.52
CA TYR A 162 -10.59 18.75 2.13
C TYR A 162 -9.89 20.12 2.14
N LEU A 163 -8.59 20.15 2.45
CA LEU A 163 -7.80 21.38 2.43
C LEU A 163 -7.78 21.98 1.00
N PHE A 164 -7.61 21.12 -0.01
CA PHE A 164 -7.72 21.54 -1.41
C PHE A 164 -9.08 22.13 -1.73
N LEU A 165 -10.16 21.43 -1.41
CA LEU A 165 -11.51 21.91 -1.66
C LEU A 165 -11.78 23.26 -0.98
N PHE A 166 -11.37 23.42 0.28
CA PHE A 166 -11.51 24.66 1.04
C PHE A 166 -10.81 25.84 0.35
N PHE A 167 -9.53 25.70 -0.01
CA PHE A 167 -8.79 26.77 -0.67
C PHE A 167 -9.30 27.06 -2.09
N THR A 168 -9.81 26.05 -2.80
CA THR A 168 -10.46 26.25 -4.10
C THR A 168 -11.75 27.07 -3.96
N ILE A 169 -12.63 26.72 -3.01
CA ILE A 169 -13.90 27.46 -2.79
C ILE A 169 -13.63 28.88 -2.30
N LEU A 170 -12.74 29.03 -1.31
CA LEU A 170 -12.36 30.34 -0.80
C LEU A 170 -11.72 31.20 -1.90
N GLY A 171 -10.89 30.60 -2.76
CA GLY A 171 -10.21 31.29 -3.86
C GLY A 171 -11.19 31.75 -4.94
N LEU A 172 -12.18 30.92 -5.24
CA LEU A 172 -13.30 31.28 -6.10
C LEU A 172 -14.08 32.46 -5.52
N GLY A 173 -14.38 32.44 -4.22
CA GLY A 173 -15.04 33.56 -3.54
C GLY A 173 -14.23 34.87 -3.65
N ILE A 174 -12.95 34.84 -3.30
CA ILE A 174 -12.06 36.01 -3.39
C ILE A 174 -11.94 36.51 -4.83
N SER A 175 -11.94 35.61 -5.83
CA SER A 175 -11.78 35.99 -7.23
C SER A 175 -12.89 36.91 -7.77
N LEU A 176 -14.05 36.96 -7.11
CA LEU A 176 -15.14 37.87 -7.48
C LEU A 176 -14.78 39.35 -7.27
N TRP A 177 -13.94 39.66 -6.28
CA TRP A 177 -13.51 41.04 -5.97
C TRP A 177 -12.02 41.27 -6.27
N TYR A 178 -11.19 40.24 -6.10
CA TYR A 178 -9.75 40.26 -6.31
C TYR A 178 -9.30 39.08 -7.17
N PRO A 179 -9.51 39.14 -8.51
CA PRO A 179 -9.29 38.00 -9.41
C PRO A 179 -7.90 37.36 -9.32
N ILE A 180 -6.85 38.19 -9.25
CA ILE A 180 -5.46 37.71 -9.19
C ILE A 180 -5.19 36.99 -7.87
N MET A 181 -5.63 37.57 -6.74
CA MET A 181 -5.43 36.96 -5.42
C MET A 181 -6.18 35.63 -5.30
N GLY A 182 -7.44 35.60 -5.76
CA GLY A 182 -8.24 34.39 -5.81
C GLY A 182 -7.55 33.29 -6.64
N MET A 183 -7.03 33.65 -7.82
CA MET A 183 -6.30 32.71 -8.69
C MET A 183 -5.02 32.17 -8.04
N LEU A 184 -4.20 33.03 -7.45
CA LEU A 184 -2.97 32.60 -6.77
C LEU A 184 -3.29 31.62 -5.64
N MET A 185 -4.35 31.87 -4.88
CA MET A 185 -4.76 30.99 -3.79
C MET A 185 -5.30 29.65 -4.29
N MET A 186 -6.06 29.64 -5.40
CA MET A 186 -6.51 28.40 -6.05
C MET A 186 -5.34 27.57 -6.59
N LEU A 187 -4.24 28.19 -7.04
CA LEU A 187 -3.11 27.51 -7.66
C LEU A 187 -1.99 27.14 -6.69
N ALA A 188 -1.87 27.83 -5.55
CA ALA A 188 -0.78 27.61 -4.60
C ALA A 188 -0.75 26.17 -4.07
N LEU A 189 -1.88 25.66 -3.59
CA LEU A 189 -1.95 24.32 -3.00
C LEU A 189 -1.80 23.20 -4.06
N PRO A 190 -2.47 23.25 -5.23
CA PRO A 190 -2.19 22.32 -6.33
C PRO A 190 -0.73 22.34 -6.78
N GLY A 191 -0.12 23.53 -6.87
CA GLY A 191 1.29 23.66 -7.21
C GLY A 191 2.21 22.96 -6.20
N TYR A 192 1.94 23.13 -4.91
CA TYR A 192 2.65 22.41 -3.84
C TYR A 192 2.47 20.89 -3.93
N PHE A 193 1.23 20.40 -4.07
CA PHE A 193 0.95 18.96 -4.18
C PHE A 193 1.57 18.36 -5.44
N PHE A 194 1.54 19.07 -6.56
CA PHE A 194 2.15 18.62 -7.81
C PHE A 194 3.68 18.55 -7.70
N LEU A 195 4.34 19.57 -7.15
CA LEU A 195 5.79 19.56 -6.94
C LEU A 195 6.20 18.38 -6.03
N ARG A 196 5.47 18.21 -4.93
CA ARG A 196 5.66 17.09 -4.00
C ARG A 196 5.49 15.74 -4.71
N LEU A 197 4.45 15.59 -5.52
CA LEU A 197 4.18 14.39 -6.29
C LEU A 197 5.32 14.07 -7.26
N CYS A 198 5.83 15.07 -7.99
CA CYS A 198 6.97 14.91 -8.89
C CYS A 198 8.23 14.40 -8.16
N ILE A 199 8.53 14.94 -6.98
CA ILE A 199 9.66 14.50 -6.15
C ILE A 199 9.49 13.05 -5.71
N VAL A 200 8.30 12.69 -5.21
CA VAL A 200 7.97 11.33 -4.76
C VAL A 200 8.07 10.34 -5.92
N GLN A 201 7.44 10.64 -7.06
CA GLN A 201 7.50 9.79 -8.25
C GLN A 201 8.95 9.60 -8.74
N SER A 202 9.79 10.64 -8.63
CA SER A 202 11.22 10.54 -8.97
C SER A 202 11.97 9.57 -8.05
N TYR A 203 11.77 9.64 -6.73
CA TYR A 203 12.36 8.66 -5.80
C TYR A 203 11.88 7.25 -6.08
N PHE A 204 10.56 7.08 -6.26
CA PHE A 204 9.96 5.79 -6.54
C PHE A 204 10.50 5.15 -7.83
N TYR A 205 10.61 5.94 -8.90
CA TYR A 205 11.16 5.48 -10.17
C TYR A 205 12.64 5.10 -10.07
N ARG A 206 13.46 5.91 -9.40
CA ARG A 206 14.89 5.62 -9.18
C ARG A 206 15.07 4.32 -8.37
N ALA A 207 14.28 4.12 -7.33
CA ALA A 207 14.28 2.90 -6.53
C ALA A 207 13.91 1.67 -7.37
N MET A 208 12.82 1.74 -8.14
CA MET A 208 12.40 0.66 -9.05
C MET A 208 13.50 0.28 -10.06
N LYS A 209 14.13 1.28 -10.69
CA LYS A 209 15.21 1.05 -11.65
C LYS A 209 16.39 0.33 -11.00
N LYS A 210 16.72 0.70 -9.76
CA LYS A 210 17.85 0.10 -9.03
C LYS A 210 17.55 -1.33 -8.57
N ILE A 211 16.34 -1.59 -8.05
CA ILE A 211 15.89 -2.95 -7.68
C ILE A 211 15.91 -3.85 -8.91
N ARG A 212 15.36 -3.40 -10.04
CA ARG A 212 15.37 -4.17 -11.29
C ARG A 212 16.80 -4.49 -11.73
N LYS A 213 17.72 -3.52 -11.64
CA LYS A 213 19.13 -3.73 -12.00
C LYS A 213 19.83 -4.72 -11.06
N MET A 214 19.50 -4.68 -9.78
CA MET A 214 20.13 -5.52 -8.75
C MET A 214 19.64 -6.97 -8.77
N LEU A 215 18.33 -7.18 -8.98
CA LEU A 215 17.70 -8.50 -8.79
C LEU A 215 17.19 -9.14 -10.09
N GLY A 216 17.07 -8.41 -11.19
CA GLY A 216 16.53 -8.93 -12.45
C GLY A 216 15.02 -9.26 -12.44
N ILE A 217 14.32 -9.08 -11.32
CA ILE A 217 12.88 -9.35 -11.15
C ILE A 217 12.02 -8.08 -11.28
N PRO A 218 10.68 -8.21 -11.37
CA PRO A 218 9.78 -7.07 -11.28
C PRO A 218 9.99 -6.29 -9.96
N PRO A 219 10.31 -4.98 -10.02
CA PRO A 219 10.74 -4.24 -8.83
C PRO A 219 9.63 -4.05 -7.80
N LEU A 220 8.37 -4.06 -8.24
CA LEU A 220 7.22 -3.90 -7.35
C LEU A 220 7.05 -5.07 -6.37
N TRP A 221 7.56 -6.26 -6.71
CA TRP A 221 7.63 -7.40 -5.79
C TRP A 221 8.45 -7.06 -4.54
N VAL A 222 9.49 -6.25 -4.64
CA VAL A 222 10.25 -5.81 -3.46
C VAL A 222 9.66 -4.52 -2.89
N MET A 223 9.32 -3.54 -3.74
CA MET A 223 8.85 -2.22 -3.29
C MET A 223 7.64 -2.28 -2.36
N LEU A 224 6.71 -3.23 -2.56
CA LEU A 224 5.55 -3.39 -1.68
C LEU A 224 5.93 -3.68 -0.22
N ARG A 225 7.09 -4.33 0.01
CA ARG A 225 7.57 -4.68 1.35
C ARG A 225 8.52 -3.66 1.95
N LEU A 226 8.87 -2.59 1.23
CA LEU A 226 9.79 -1.56 1.72
C LEU A 226 9.07 -0.45 2.47
N THR A 227 9.75 0.10 3.46
CA THR A 227 9.37 1.34 4.15
C THR A 227 9.67 2.57 3.30
N ASP A 228 9.09 3.72 3.65
CA ASP A 228 9.38 5.00 3.00
C ASP A 228 10.87 5.36 3.08
N ARG A 229 11.50 5.06 4.22
CA ARG A 229 12.94 5.27 4.43
C ARG A 229 13.76 4.38 3.51
N GLU A 230 13.38 3.11 3.39
CA GLU A 230 14.07 2.17 2.50
C GLU A 230 13.87 2.53 1.03
N ILE A 231 12.66 2.91 0.60
CA ILE A 231 12.43 3.36 -0.80
C ILE A 231 13.35 4.54 -1.14
N LYS A 232 13.48 5.52 -0.24
CA LYS A 232 14.42 6.64 -0.42
C LYS A 232 15.88 6.19 -0.43
N MET A 233 16.26 5.25 0.42
CA MET A 233 17.60 4.66 0.46
C MET A 233 17.91 3.96 -0.86
N PHE A 234 17.02 3.08 -1.35
CA PHE A 234 17.13 2.42 -2.64
C PHE A 234 17.21 3.41 -3.80
N ALA A 235 16.54 4.56 -3.72
CA ALA A 235 16.67 5.61 -4.73
C ALA A 235 18.05 6.28 -4.73
N ARG A 236 18.72 6.42 -3.58
CA ARG A 236 19.95 7.22 -3.41
C ARG A 236 21.23 6.38 -3.40
N GLU A 237 21.29 5.33 -2.58
CA GLU A 237 22.51 4.59 -2.28
C GLU A 237 22.99 3.67 -3.41
N PRO A 238 24.30 3.44 -3.58
CA PRO A 238 24.81 2.54 -4.61
C PRO A 238 24.45 1.08 -4.32
N ILE A 239 24.38 0.24 -5.36
CA ILE A 239 23.95 -1.17 -5.27
C ILE A 239 24.73 -1.98 -4.21
N PRO A 240 26.07 -1.90 -4.12
CA PRO A 240 26.81 -2.66 -3.10
C PRO A 240 26.40 -2.34 -1.65
N VAL A 241 26.01 -1.09 -1.39
CA VAL A 241 25.51 -0.68 -0.05
C VAL A 241 24.15 -1.30 0.22
N LEU A 242 23.28 -1.38 -0.78
CA LEU A 242 21.95 -1.99 -0.67
C LEU A 242 22.02 -3.50 -0.48
N GLU A 243 22.92 -4.17 -1.19
CA GLU A 243 23.15 -5.61 -1.03
C GLU A 243 23.68 -5.93 0.38
N ASN A 244 24.65 -5.15 0.87
CA ASN A 244 25.16 -5.30 2.22
C ASN A 244 24.06 -5.03 3.27
N TYR A 245 23.23 -4.01 3.04
CA TYR A 245 22.08 -3.72 3.88
C TYR A 245 21.11 -4.91 3.95
N ALA A 246 20.73 -5.49 2.81
CA ALA A 246 19.84 -6.64 2.75
C ALA A 246 20.43 -7.87 3.46
N ARG A 247 21.73 -8.14 3.27
CA ARG A 247 22.45 -9.25 3.93
C ARG A 247 22.52 -9.10 5.45
N LYS A 248 22.64 -7.88 5.97
CA LYS A 248 22.64 -7.62 7.41
C LYS A 248 21.22 -7.70 7.98
N ARG A 249 20.26 -7.02 7.35
CA ARG A 249 18.89 -6.92 7.87
C ARG A 249 18.13 -8.23 7.89
N LYS A 250 18.43 -9.19 7.00
CA LYS A 250 17.79 -10.51 7.03
C LYS A 250 18.03 -11.28 8.34
N LEU A 251 19.11 -10.96 9.06
CA LEU A 251 19.45 -11.60 10.34
C LEU A 251 18.76 -10.93 11.53
N GLU A 252 18.45 -9.64 11.42
CA GLU A 252 17.94 -8.82 12.51
C GLU A 252 16.42 -8.66 12.48
N ASN A 253 15.79 -8.84 11.31
CA ASN A 253 14.41 -8.42 11.10
C ASN A 253 13.64 -9.45 10.24
N VAL A 254 12.50 -9.91 10.75
CA VAL A 254 11.68 -10.96 10.11
C VAL A 254 11.15 -10.54 8.74
N ARG A 255 10.79 -9.26 8.54
CA ARG A 255 10.37 -8.72 7.24
C ARG A 255 11.50 -8.84 6.22
N TRP A 256 12.71 -8.44 6.60
CA TRP A 256 13.87 -8.57 5.72
C TRP A 256 14.29 -10.03 5.50
N LYS A 257 14.13 -10.90 6.50
CA LYS A 257 14.31 -12.35 6.33
C LYS A 257 13.37 -12.88 5.25
N GLN A 258 12.08 -12.54 5.33
CA GLN A 258 11.05 -12.91 4.35
C GLN A 258 11.35 -12.37 2.94
N ILE A 259 11.70 -11.07 2.82
CA ILE A 259 12.05 -10.45 1.53
C ILE A 259 13.27 -11.15 0.92
N TYR A 260 14.31 -11.38 1.72
CA TYR A 260 15.56 -11.95 1.24
C TYR A 260 15.34 -13.38 0.70
N GLN A 261 14.61 -14.20 1.44
CA GLN A 261 14.29 -15.57 1.04
C GLN A 261 13.42 -15.63 -0.20
N SER A 262 12.53 -14.65 -0.38
CA SER A 262 11.63 -14.64 -1.54
C SER A 262 12.27 -14.14 -2.82
N TYR A 263 13.30 -13.27 -2.74
CA TYR A 263 13.73 -12.45 -3.88
C TYR A 263 15.24 -12.25 -4.07
N PHE A 264 16.08 -12.58 -3.08
CA PHE A 264 17.53 -12.34 -3.11
C PHE A 264 18.36 -13.64 -3.21
N ILE A 265 17.69 -14.80 -3.28
CA ILE A 265 18.30 -16.12 -3.52
C ILE A 265 18.15 -16.43 -5.01
#